data_AF-A0A956GU24-F1
#
_entry.id   AF-A0A956GU24-F1
#
_cell.length_a   1.000
_cell.length_b   1.000
_cell.length_c   1.000
_cell.angle_alpha   90.00
_cell.angle_beta   90.00
_cell.angle_gamma   90.00
#
_symmetry.space_group_name_H-M   'P 1'
#
loop_
_entity.id
_entity.type
_entity.pdbx_description
1 polymer ?
#
loop_
_entity_poly.entity_id
_entity_poly.type
_entity_poly.pdbx_seq_one_letter_code
_entity_poly.pdbx_strand_id
1 'polypeptide(L)'
;MSDAKPIVCGRHGTTPRTYMCQHLACGVACGYHASDEAPADPWPDAWCDLCDATMDAAGGWTDEVSAVARIEVLCARCYERARDRNQRVPPRARGAGVRLDARAIDAFVRDAVHEAQRRQELMDQRWQLGELARWDFDDEAAMLTFTDPRLPPLVVDVLLVGSYSTRSGTFQWAWKTREGADDAALEVAQLRTFGEVRGIPALTVANRACDEVEAWELAAIAAHVLGADGLYRAPFDHLYWFMLLRNPRRPNQA
;
A
#
# COMPACT_ATOMS: atom_id res chain seq x y z
N MET A 1 -31.19 -7.83 -13.17
CA MET A 1 -30.40 -6.67 -13.60
C MET A 1 -30.57 -5.64 -12.50
N SER A 2 -29.51 -5.28 -11.76
CA SER A 2 -29.66 -4.35 -10.63
C SER A 2 -30.04 -2.96 -11.15
N ASP A 3 -30.90 -2.26 -10.43
CA ASP A 3 -31.46 -0.94 -10.75
C ASP A 3 -30.45 0.20 -10.50
N ALA A 4 -29.15 -0.11 -10.56
CA ALA A 4 -28.07 0.79 -10.22
C ALA A 4 -27.92 1.87 -11.30
N LYS A 5 -28.21 3.13 -10.95
CA LYS A 5 -27.99 4.26 -11.86
C LYS A 5 -26.52 4.31 -12.30
N PRO A 6 -26.23 4.69 -13.56
CA PRO A 6 -24.85 4.74 -14.04
C PRO A 6 -24.05 5.92 -13.48
N ILE A 7 -22.72 5.81 -13.52
CA ILE A 7 -21.75 6.90 -13.29
C ILE A 7 -20.71 6.91 -14.41
N VAL A 8 -20.20 8.10 -14.77
CA VAL A 8 -19.10 8.26 -15.74
C VAL A 8 -17.77 8.40 -14.99
N CYS A 9 -16.91 7.39 -15.11
CA CYS A 9 -15.57 7.39 -14.54
C CYS A 9 -14.54 7.88 -15.56
N GLY A 10 -13.63 8.77 -15.17
CA GLY A 10 -12.56 9.26 -16.05
C GLY A 10 -11.61 8.18 -16.57
N ARG A 11 -11.51 7.02 -15.89
CA ARG A 11 -10.64 5.89 -16.26
C ARG A 11 -11.36 4.74 -16.95
N HIS A 12 -12.62 4.49 -16.61
CA HIS A 12 -13.34 3.28 -17.03
C HIS A 12 -14.63 3.57 -17.82
N GLY A 13 -14.93 4.83 -18.10
CA GLY A 13 -16.16 5.24 -18.78
C GLY A 13 -17.41 4.98 -17.95
N THR A 14 -18.54 4.75 -18.63
CA THR A 14 -19.84 4.55 -18.00
C THR A 14 -19.98 3.13 -17.45
N THR A 15 -20.19 3.00 -16.15
CA THR A 15 -20.51 1.72 -15.50
C THR A 15 -21.55 1.95 -14.39
N PRO A 16 -22.13 0.90 -13.79
CA PRO A 16 -23.01 1.05 -12.63
C PRO A 16 -22.34 1.82 -11.50
N ARG A 17 -23.10 2.69 -10.82
CA ARG A 17 -22.65 3.34 -9.59
C ARG A 17 -22.70 2.36 -8.43
N THR A 18 -21.77 2.53 -7.50
CA THR A 18 -21.58 1.69 -6.32
C THR A 18 -21.15 2.59 -5.15
N TYR A 19 -21.26 2.11 -3.93
CA TYR A 19 -20.92 2.89 -2.73
C TYR A 19 -19.95 2.12 -1.83
N MET A 20 -18.90 2.80 -1.39
CA MET A 20 -18.00 2.27 -0.37
C MET A 20 -17.60 3.36 0.62
N CYS A 21 -17.20 3.00 1.84
CA CYS A 21 -16.52 3.97 2.71
C CYS A 21 -15.20 4.45 2.08
N GLN A 22 -14.80 5.69 2.39
CA GLN A 22 -13.57 6.32 1.89
C GLN A 22 -12.33 5.44 2.15
N HIS A 23 -12.30 4.70 3.27
CA HIS A 23 -11.19 3.81 3.60
C HIS A 23 -11.00 2.68 2.58
N LEU A 24 -12.07 2.09 2.05
CA LEU A 24 -11.94 1.11 0.95
C LEU A 24 -11.56 1.79 -0.36
N ALA A 25 -12.16 2.95 -0.63
CA ALA A 25 -11.94 3.73 -1.85
C ALA A 25 -10.49 4.22 -2.00
N CYS A 26 -9.79 4.48 -0.89
CA CYS A 26 -8.45 5.07 -0.87
C CYS A 26 -7.38 4.21 -0.19
N GLY A 27 -7.75 3.12 0.48
CA GLY A 27 -6.83 2.29 1.27
C GLY A 27 -6.50 0.93 0.66
N VAL A 28 -5.66 0.21 1.38
CA VAL A 28 -5.23 -1.17 1.13
C VAL A 28 -5.32 -1.96 2.43
N ALA A 29 -5.58 -3.27 2.36
CA ALA A 29 -5.64 -4.15 3.53
C ALA A 29 -6.54 -3.63 4.68
N CYS A 30 -7.59 -2.88 4.39
CA CYS A 30 -8.51 -2.31 5.39
C CYS A 30 -9.60 -3.30 5.85
N GLY A 31 -9.61 -4.52 5.34
CA GLY A 31 -10.70 -5.47 5.51
C GLY A 31 -11.85 -5.16 4.56
N TYR A 32 -12.84 -6.04 4.48
CA TYR A 32 -13.95 -5.88 3.55
C TYR A 32 -15.20 -6.54 4.11
N HIS A 33 -16.24 -5.73 4.26
CA HIS A 33 -17.60 -6.11 4.63
C HIS A 33 -18.56 -5.58 3.58
N ALA A 34 -19.68 -6.26 3.38
CA ALA A 34 -20.65 -5.92 2.37
C ALA A 34 -22.07 -6.13 2.89
N SER A 35 -22.99 -5.29 2.43
CA SER A 35 -24.42 -5.42 2.70
C SER A 35 -24.97 -6.76 2.19
N ASP A 36 -25.84 -7.39 2.98
CA ASP A 36 -26.55 -8.62 2.63
C ASP A 36 -27.98 -8.36 2.12
N GLU A 37 -28.40 -7.10 2.00
CA GLU A 37 -29.75 -6.70 1.57
C GLU A 37 -30.08 -7.17 0.14
N ALA A 38 -29.08 -7.27 -0.73
CA ALA A 38 -29.22 -7.69 -2.12
C ALA A 38 -28.14 -8.71 -2.53
N PRO A 39 -28.28 -10.00 -2.16
CA PRO A 39 -27.23 -11.02 -2.37
C PRO A 39 -26.85 -11.29 -3.83
N ALA A 40 -27.70 -10.90 -4.78
CA ALA A 40 -27.45 -11.02 -6.21
C ALA A 40 -26.74 -9.79 -6.82
N ASP A 41 -26.54 -8.73 -6.04
CA ASP A 41 -25.77 -7.57 -6.49
C ASP A 41 -24.27 -7.92 -6.49
N PRO A 42 -23.58 -7.84 -7.64
CA PRO A 42 -22.13 -8.05 -7.68
C PRO A 42 -21.31 -6.92 -7.01
N TRP A 43 -21.93 -5.75 -6.77
CA TRP A 43 -21.28 -4.57 -6.17
C TRP A 43 -22.11 -3.93 -5.06
N PRO A 44 -22.42 -4.68 -3.97
CA PRO A 44 -23.21 -4.17 -2.85
C PRO A 44 -22.49 -3.03 -2.13
N ASP A 45 -23.22 -2.25 -1.34
CA ASP A 45 -22.61 -1.27 -0.43
C ASP A 45 -21.61 -1.98 0.49
N ALA A 46 -20.40 -1.41 0.61
CA ALA A 46 -19.30 -2.07 1.30
C ALA A 46 -18.50 -1.12 2.21
N TRP A 47 -17.93 -1.67 3.27
CA TRP A 47 -17.18 -0.92 4.26
C TRP A 47 -15.99 -1.70 4.83
N CYS A 48 -15.05 -0.98 5.44
CA CYS A 48 -13.84 -1.56 6.01
C CYS A 48 -14.05 -2.00 7.47
N ASP A 49 -13.07 -2.70 8.04
CA ASP A 49 -13.14 -3.17 9.43
C ASP A 49 -13.36 -2.04 10.44
N LEU A 50 -12.79 -0.84 10.20
CA LEU A 50 -12.99 0.30 11.10
C LEU A 50 -14.44 0.77 11.10
N CYS A 51 -15.05 0.86 9.92
CA CYS A 51 -16.45 1.27 9.80
C CYS A 51 -17.38 0.20 10.38
N ASP A 52 -17.03 -1.08 10.21
CA ASP A 52 -17.74 -2.23 10.76
C ASP A 52 -17.79 -2.16 12.30
N ALA A 53 -16.62 -2.05 12.93
CA ALA A 53 -16.54 -1.92 14.38
C ALA A 53 -17.19 -0.63 14.92
N THR A 54 -17.19 0.46 14.14
CA THR A 54 -17.86 1.71 14.52
C THR A 54 -19.38 1.52 14.49
N MET A 55 -19.90 0.84 13.46
CA MET A 55 -21.32 0.52 13.33
C MET A 55 -21.78 -0.44 14.43
N ASP A 56 -21.00 -1.47 14.75
CA ASP A 56 -21.27 -2.40 15.85
C ASP A 56 -21.36 -1.69 17.20
N ALA A 57 -20.41 -0.78 17.48
CA ALA A 57 -20.40 0.00 18.71
C ALA A 57 -21.58 0.97 18.82
N ALA A 58 -22.04 1.52 17.69
CA ALA A 58 -23.19 2.42 17.62
C ALA A 58 -24.54 1.69 17.64
N GLY A 59 -24.56 0.36 17.47
CA GLY A 59 -25.79 -0.43 17.36
C GLY A 59 -26.52 -0.26 16.02
N GLY A 60 -25.80 0.11 14.96
CA GLY A 60 -26.34 0.31 13.62
C GLY A 60 -25.75 1.52 12.90
N TRP A 61 -26.25 1.79 11.68
CA TRP A 61 -25.78 2.90 10.87
C TRP A 61 -26.36 4.23 11.35
N THR A 62 -25.50 5.14 11.82
CA THR A 62 -25.88 6.45 12.35
C THR A 62 -25.16 7.59 11.59
N ASP A 63 -25.49 8.84 11.91
CA ASP A 63 -24.77 10.01 11.37
C ASP A 63 -23.29 10.02 11.80
N GLU A 64 -22.98 9.51 12.98
CA GLU A 64 -21.60 9.36 13.47
C GLU A 64 -20.83 8.34 12.63
N VAL A 65 -21.43 7.17 12.38
CA VAL A 65 -20.85 6.15 11.49
C VAL A 65 -20.65 6.71 10.09
N SER A 66 -21.61 7.47 9.57
CA SER A 66 -21.52 8.13 8.26
C SER A 66 -20.38 9.15 8.20
N ALA A 67 -20.16 9.91 9.28
CA ALA A 67 -19.08 10.89 9.37
C ALA A 67 -17.68 10.25 9.39
N VAL A 68 -17.57 9.05 9.97
CA VAL A 68 -16.35 8.22 9.92
C VAL A 68 -16.18 7.56 8.56
N ALA A 69 -17.23 6.92 8.04
CA ALA A 69 -17.18 6.14 6.82
C ALA A 69 -16.94 7.01 5.59
N ARG A 70 -17.54 8.21 5.54
CA ARG A 70 -17.49 9.15 4.40
C ARG A 70 -17.71 8.41 3.09
N ILE A 71 -18.96 8.01 2.84
CA ILE A 71 -19.29 7.17 1.70
C ILE A 71 -18.91 7.87 0.38
N GLU A 72 -18.12 7.15 -0.41
CA GLU A 72 -17.66 7.53 -1.74
C GLU A 72 -18.47 6.80 -2.81
N VAL A 73 -18.70 7.49 -3.93
CA VAL A 73 -19.34 6.90 -5.11
C VAL A 73 -18.26 6.38 -6.05
N LEU A 74 -18.30 5.09 -6.35
CA LEU A 74 -17.36 4.45 -7.27
C LEU A 74 -18.09 3.88 -8.49
N CYS A 75 -17.34 3.78 -9.59
CA CYS A 75 -17.76 2.98 -10.73
C CYS A 75 -17.47 1.49 -10.44
N ALA A 76 -18.21 0.57 -11.04
CA ALA A 76 -18.09 -0.88 -10.80
C ALA A 76 -16.64 -1.42 -10.92
N ARG A 77 -15.83 -0.87 -11.82
CA ARG A 77 -14.42 -1.28 -11.99
C ARG A 77 -13.51 -0.73 -10.88
N CYS A 78 -13.76 0.48 -10.40
CA CYS A 78 -13.03 1.01 -9.25
C CYS A 78 -13.41 0.28 -7.96
N TYR A 79 -14.68 -0.10 -7.82
CA TYR A 79 -15.17 -0.95 -6.74
C TYR A 79 -14.42 -2.29 -6.69
N GLU A 80 -14.33 -3.00 -7.83
CA GLU A 80 -13.63 -4.29 -7.89
C GLU A 80 -12.16 -4.17 -7.47
N ARG A 81 -11.45 -3.15 -7.98
CA ARG A 81 -10.06 -2.86 -7.57
C ARG A 81 -9.94 -2.54 -6.08
N ALA A 82 -10.89 -1.78 -5.53
CA ALA A 82 -10.93 -1.43 -4.11
C ALA A 82 -11.18 -2.66 -3.23
N ARG A 83 -12.12 -3.54 -3.62
CA ARG A 83 -12.34 -4.81 -2.95
C ARG A 83 -11.09 -5.67 -2.94
N ASP A 84 -10.45 -5.83 -4.09
CA ASP A 84 -9.31 -6.73 -4.25
C ASP A 84 -8.10 -6.37 -3.38
N ARG A 85 -7.78 -5.07 -3.28
CA ARG A 85 -6.67 -4.60 -2.44
C ARG A 85 -7.00 -4.59 -0.95
N ASN A 86 -8.28 -4.60 -0.55
CA ASN A 86 -8.68 -4.48 0.86
C ASN A 86 -9.04 -5.81 1.53
N GLN A 87 -9.54 -6.79 0.77
CA GLN A 87 -9.98 -8.07 1.32
C GLN A 87 -8.85 -8.91 1.94
N ARG A 88 -7.59 -8.66 1.54
CA ARG A 88 -6.40 -9.36 2.07
C ARG A 88 -5.69 -8.50 3.11
N VAL A 89 -6.03 -8.72 4.37
CA VAL A 89 -5.36 -8.11 5.52
C VAL A 89 -4.22 -9.02 6.00
N PRO A 90 -2.99 -8.52 6.20
CA PRO A 90 -1.93 -9.30 6.83
C PRO A 90 -2.41 -9.92 8.15
N PRO A 91 -2.15 -11.22 8.42
CA PRO A 91 -2.71 -11.91 9.58
C PRO A 91 -2.45 -11.19 10.92
N ARG A 92 -1.24 -10.66 11.13
CA ARG A 92 -0.91 -9.91 12.35
C ARG A 92 -1.39 -8.47 12.39
N ALA A 93 -1.86 -7.93 11.26
CA ALA A 93 -2.53 -6.65 11.21
C ALA A 93 -4.05 -6.74 11.42
N ARG A 94 -4.64 -7.93 11.43
CA ARG A 94 -6.09 -8.09 11.68
C ARG A 94 -6.46 -7.85 13.16
N GLY A 95 -5.57 -8.23 14.08
CA GLY A 95 -5.74 -8.03 15.54
C GLY A 95 -6.94 -8.79 16.13
N ALA A 96 -7.07 -8.76 17.47
CA ALA A 96 -8.32 -9.12 18.16
C ALA A 96 -9.31 -7.95 18.18
N GLY A 97 -8.81 -6.71 18.06
CA GLY A 97 -9.56 -5.50 17.76
C GLY A 97 -9.03 -4.90 16.46
N VAL A 98 -9.90 -4.20 15.73
CA VAL A 98 -9.58 -3.59 14.42
C VAL A 98 -8.33 -2.70 14.47
N ARG A 99 -8.16 -1.99 15.59
CA ARG A 99 -6.96 -1.21 15.91
C ARG A 99 -5.98 -2.05 16.72
N LEU A 100 -4.71 -1.98 16.34
CA LEU A 100 -3.61 -2.70 16.98
C LEU A 100 -3.12 -1.94 18.22
N ASP A 101 -2.88 -2.66 19.31
CA ASP A 101 -2.09 -2.13 20.44
C ASP A 101 -0.59 -2.16 20.12
N ALA A 102 0.23 -1.56 20.98
CA ALA A 102 1.68 -1.47 20.77
C ALA A 102 2.34 -2.86 20.57
N ARG A 103 1.92 -3.87 21.33
CA ARG A 103 2.48 -5.23 21.23
C ARG A 103 2.12 -5.89 19.90
N ALA A 104 0.89 -5.69 19.42
CA ALA A 104 0.43 -6.20 18.15
C ALA A 104 1.12 -5.48 16.99
N ILE A 105 1.35 -4.16 17.10
CA ILE A 105 2.15 -3.39 16.14
C ILE A 105 3.56 -3.97 16.04
N ASP A 106 4.25 -4.18 17.16
CA ASP A 106 5.61 -4.73 17.15
C ASP A 106 5.66 -6.13 16.52
N ALA A 107 4.63 -6.96 16.76
CA ALA A 107 4.54 -8.29 16.14
C ALA A 107 4.30 -8.20 14.64
N PHE A 108 3.47 -7.26 14.18
CA PHE A 108 3.24 -7.01 12.77
C PHE A 108 4.50 -6.49 12.07
N VAL A 109 5.23 -5.54 12.68
CA VAL A 109 6.51 -5.02 12.15
C VAL A 109 7.51 -6.15 11.97
N ARG A 110 7.71 -7.01 12.98
CA ARG A 110 8.61 -8.16 12.88
C ARG A 110 8.22 -9.12 11.75
N ASP A 111 6.94 -9.42 11.60
CA ASP A 111 6.46 -10.29 10.52
C ASP A 111 6.69 -9.65 9.14
N ALA A 112 6.49 -8.33 9.01
CA ALA A 112 6.77 -7.59 7.78
C ALA A 112 8.27 -7.60 7.44
N VAL A 113 9.15 -7.40 8.43
CA VAL A 113 10.61 -7.48 8.25
C VAL A 113 11.04 -8.87 7.81
N HIS A 114 10.58 -9.92 8.50
CA HIS A 114 10.91 -11.30 8.10
C HIS A 114 10.42 -11.62 6.70
N GLU A 115 9.21 -11.21 6.32
CA GLU A 115 8.71 -11.41 4.97
C GLU A 115 9.53 -10.65 3.93
N ALA A 116 9.88 -9.39 4.20
CA ALA A 116 10.71 -8.59 3.30
C ALA A 116 12.10 -9.24 3.10
N GLN A 117 12.72 -9.74 4.17
CA GLN A 117 13.99 -10.48 4.09
C GLN A 117 13.86 -11.74 3.23
N ARG A 118 12.81 -12.55 3.43
CA ARG A 118 12.58 -13.75 2.61
C ARG A 118 12.40 -13.41 1.13
N ARG A 119 11.64 -12.36 0.81
CA ARG A 119 11.44 -11.92 -0.58
C ARG A 119 12.73 -11.39 -1.19
N GLN A 120 13.52 -10.67 -0.40
CA GLN A 120 14.84 -10.18 -0.83
C GLN A 120 15.79 -11.35 -1.16
N GLU A 121 15.83 -12.39 -0.32
CA GLU A 121 16.63 -13.61 -0.57
C GLU A 121 16.17 -14.34 -1.84
N LEU A 122 14.86 -14.50 -2.06
CA LEU A 122 14.33 -15.11 -3.27
C LEU A 122 14.64 -14.29 -4.52
N MET A 123 14.56 -12.97 -4.42
CA MET A 123 14.91 -12.06 -5.51
C MET A 123 16.39 -12.16 -5.84
N ASP A 124 17.26 -12.19 -4.83
CA ASP A 124 18.70 -12.32 -5.02
C ASP A 124 19.08 -13.67 -5.64
N GLN A 125 18.53 -14.77 -5.13
CA GLN A 125 18.76 -16.12 -5.68
C GLN A 125 18.34 -16.23 -7.14
N ARG A 126 17.24 -15.58 -7.54
CA ARG A 126 16.69 -15.66 -8.89
C ARG A 126 17.38 -14.73 -9.87
N TRP A 127 17.72 -13.51 -9.44
CA TRP A 127 18.13 -12.43 -10.34
C TRP A 127 19.60 -12.01 -10.18
N GLN A 128 20.27 -12.52 -9.15
CA GLN A 128 21.65 -12.17 -8.77
C GLN A 128 21.80 -10.67 -8.48
N LEU A 129 20.78 -10.08 -7.85
CA LEU A 129 20.69 -8.63 -7.64
C LEU A 129 21.91 -8.10 -6.85
N GLY A 130 22.36 -8.82 -5.84
CA GLY A 130 23.50 -8.48 -4.99
C GLY A 130 24.86 -8.60 -5.70
N GLU A 131 24.93 -9.28 -6.84
CA GLU A 131 26.16 -9.39 -7.65
C GLU A 131 26.30 -8.23 -8.65
N LEU A 132 25.25 -7.43 -8.86
CA LEU A 132 25.25 -6.35 -9.84
C LEU A 132 25.94 -5.09 -9.28
N ALA A 133 26.99 -4.65 -9.95
CA ALA A 133 27.89 -3.62 -9.43
C ALA A 133 27.34 -2.19 -9.48
N ARG A 134 26.46 -1.88 -10.43
CA ARG A 134 25.96 -0.52 -10.66
C ARG A 134 24.45 -0.49 -10.76
N TRP A 135 23.87 0.63 -10.34
CA TRP A 135 22.46 0.94 -10.52
C TRP A 135 22.33 2.31 -11.17
N ASP A 136 21.27 2.47 -11.94
CA ASP A 136 20.83 3.73 -12.54
C ASP A 136 19.32 3.85 -12.32
N PHE A 137 18.88 5.04 -11.89
CA PHE A 137 17.48 5.29 -11.55
C PHE A 137 16.87 6.29 -12.53
N ASP A 138 15.82 5.86 -13.20
CA ASP A 138 14.98 6.69 -14.04
C ASP A 138 13.69 7.04 -13.27
N ASP A 139 13.61 8.28 -12.77
CA ASP A 139 12.45 8.77 -12.00
C ASP A 139 11.21 8.95 -12.88
N GLU A 140 11.37 9.31 -14.15
CA GLU A 140 10.24 9.51 -15.07
C GLU A 140 9.61 8.17 -15.45
N ALA A 141 10.44 7.17 -15.73
CA ALA A 141 9.96 5.83 -16.05
C ALA A 141 9.67 4.96 -14.81
N ALA A 142 10.01 5.42 -13.61
CA ALA A 142 9.93 4.67 -12.36
C ALA A 142 10.61 3.29 -12.46
N MET A 143 11.84 3.26 -12.97
CA MET A 143 12.63 2.03 -13.16
C MET A 143 14.03 2.14 -12.55
N LEU A 144 14.50 1.04 -11.98
CA LEU A 144 15.92 0.84 -11.67
C LEU A 144 16.53 -0.13 -12.67
N THR A 145 17.68 0.25 -13.23
CA THR A 145 18.49 -0.62 -14.08
C THR A 145 19.78 -0.97 -13.36
N PHE A 146 19.99 -2.26 -13.14
CA PHE A 146 21.21 -2.80 -12.57
C PHE A 146 22.10 -3.37 -13.67
N THR A 147 23.40 -3.05 -13.63
CA THR A 147 24.38 -3.47 -14.64
C THR A 147 25.65 -4.01 -14.01
N ASP A 148 26.26 -4.98 -14.68
CA ASP A 148 27.56 -5.54 -14.33
C ASP A 148 28.34 -5.90 -15.62
N PRO A 149 29.69 -5.87 -15.63
CA PRO A 149 30.47 -6.29 -16.79
C PRO A 149 30.31 -7.78 -17.16
N ARG A 150 29.87 -8.63 -16.22
CA ARG A 150 29.83 -10.10 -16.37
C ARG A 150 28.42 -10.68 -16.38
N LEU A 151 27.42 -9.92 -15.94
CA LEU A 151 26.03 -10.39 -15.83
C LEU A 151 25.11 -9.59 -16.78
N PRO A 152 24.06 -10.22 -17.32
CA PRO A 152 23.04 -9.51 -18.07
C PRO A 152 22.39 -8.40 -17.22
N PRO A 153 22.02 -7.25 -17.82
CA PRO A 153 21.35 -6.18 -17.09
C PRO A 153 20.00 -6.65 -16.55
N LEU A 154 19.63 -6.11 -15.40
CA LEU A 154 18.35 -6.35 -14.76
C LEU A 154 17.59 -5.03 -14.67
N VAL A 155 16.35 -5.02 -15.17
CA VAL A 155 15.44 -3.88 -15.04
C VAL A 155 14.32 -4.27 -14.07
N VAL A 156 14.00 -3.37 -13.14
CA VAL A 156 12.92 -3.55 -12.17
C VAL A 156 12.06 -2.30 -12.14
N ASP A 157 10.74 -2.48 -12.02
CA ASP A 157 9.83 -1.37 -11.74
C ASP A 157 9.97 -0.99 -10.28
N VAL A 158 9.88 0.30 -9.98
CA VAL A 158 10.00 0.79 -8.61
C VAL A 158 8.83 1.63 -8.15
N LEU A 159 8.54 1.52 -6.86
CA LEU A 159 7.66 2.44 -6.14
C LEU A 159 8.47 3.11 -5.02
N LEU A 160 8.73 4.41 -5.16
CA LEU A 160 9.37 5.19 -4.09
C LEU A 160 8.40 5.32 -2.91
N VAL A 161 8.74 4.73 -1.76
CA VAL A 161 7.87 4.76 -0.57
C VAL A 161 8.20 5.90 0.38
N GLY A 162 9.47 6.29 0.44
CA GLY A 162 9.90 7.38 1.30
C GLY A 162 11.41 7.57 1.29
N SER A 163 11.84 8.57 2.05
CA SER A 163 13.26 8.91 2.19
C SER A 163 13.63 9.13 3.64
N TYR A 164 14.79 8.62 4.03
CA TYR A 164 15.41 8.86 5.33
C TYR A 164 16.56 9.85 5.19
N SER A 165 16.61 10.86 6.06
CA SER A 165 17.70 11.84 6.12
C SER A 165 18.68 11.49 7.24
N THR A 166 19.92 11.20 6.87
CA THR A 166 21.00 10.94 7.84
C THR A 166 21.43 12.21 8.59
N ARG A 167 21.10 13.40 8.08
CA ARG A 167 21.37 14.68 8.76
C ARG A 167 20.40 14.97 9.89
N SER A 168 19.11 14.69 9.67
CA SER A 168 18.04 15.06 10.61
C SER A 168 17.51 13.88 11.42
N GLY A 169 17.83 12.63 11.06
CA GLY A 169 17.27 11.44 11.71
C GLY A 169 15.77 11.38 11.51
N THR A 170 15.30 11.59 10.28
CA THR A 170 13.87 11.63 9.97
C THR A 170 13.54 10.84 8.71
N PHE A 171 12.42 10.12 8.74
CA PHE A 171 11.81 9.49 7.58
C PHE A 171 10.59 10.27 7.11
N GLN A 172 10.55 10.56 5.81
CA GLN A 172 9.44 11.21 5.14
C GLN A 172 8.82 10.27 4.12
N TRP A 173 7.50 10.05 4.23
CA TRP A 173 6.74 9.28 3.26
C TRP A 173 6.63 10.00 1.91
N ALA A 174 6.72 9.24 0.82
CA ALA A 174 6.63 9.79 -0.54
C ALA A 174 5.26 10.39 -0.85
N TRP A 175 4.19 9.87 -0.22
CA TRP A 175 2.85 10.44 -0.36
C TRP A 175 2.77 11.89 0.12
N LYS A 176 3.65 12.36 1.01
CA LYS A 176 3.68 13.77 1.44
C LYS A 176 4.17 14.70 0.33
N THR A 177 5.18 14.29 -0.42
CA THR A 177 5.84 15.14 -1.42
C THR A 177 5.24 14.99 -2.81
N ARG A 178 4.55 13.87 -3.07
CA ARG A 178 3.98 13.55 -4.38
C ARG A 178 2.46 13.45 -4.37
N GLU A 179 1.78 13.88 -3.31
CA GLU A 179 0.32 13.73 -3.19
C GLU A 179 -0.40 14.28 -4.42
N GLY A 180 -1.20 13.43 -5.09
CA GLY A 180 -1.95 13.80 -6.29
C GLY A 180 -1.12 13.98 -7.57
N ALA A 181 0.19 13.70 -7.55
CA ALA A 181 1.05 13.84 -8.72
C ALA A 181 0.84 12.74 -9.76
N ASP A 182 0.66 11.49 -9.31
CA ASP A 182 0.56 10.31 -10.17
C ASP A 182 -0.10 9.11 -9.46
N ASP A 183 -0.36 8.04 -10.21
CA ASP A 183 -0.91 6.77 -9.69
C ASP A 183 0.01 6.13 -8.61
N ALA A 184 1.33 6.37 -8.68
CA ALA A 184 2.30 5.83 -7.72
C ALA A 184 2.17 6.51 -6.35
N ALA A 185 2.02 7.83 -6.31
CA ALA A 185 1.77 8.56 -5.08
C ALA A 185 0.44 8.17 -4.43
N LEU A 186 -0.61 7.94 -5.24
CA LEU A 186 -1.88 7.40 -4.76
C LEU A 186 -1.72 6.00 -4.17
N GLU A 187 -0.85 5.16 -4.74
CA GLU A 187 -0.57 3.83 -4.19
C GLU A 187 0.12 3.91 -2.83
N VAL A 188 1.15 4.75 -2.69
CA VAL A 188 1.85 4.93 -1.40
C VAL A 188 0.93 5.55 -0.36
N ALA A 189 0.01 6.44 -0.75
CA ALA A 189 -0.99 7.02 0.14
C ALA A 189 -1.98 5.97 0.71
N GLN A 190 -2.17 4.82 0.07
CA GLN A 190 -3.01 3.74 0.61
C GLN A 190 -2.50 3.24 1.97
N LEU A 191 -1.18 3.29 2.21
CA LEU A 191 -0.56 2.91 3.49
C LEU A 191 -0.99 3.82 4.64
N ARG A 192 -1.24 5.11 4.35
CA ARG A 192 -1.74 6.05 5.36
C ARG A 192 -3.13 5.62 5.83
N THR A 193 -4.03 5.35 4.90
CA THR A 193 -5.38 4.84 5.20
C THR A 193 -5.33 3.51 5.96
N PHE A 194 -4.43 2.59 5.56
CA PHE A 194 -4.19 1.37 6.31
C PHE A 194 -3.74 1.65 7.75
N GLY A 195 -2.81 2.58 7.95
CA GLY A 195 -2.39 3.05 9.28
C GLY A 195 -3.52 3.66 10.09
N GLU A 196 -4.42 4.44 9.46
CA GLU A 196 -5.59 5.03 10.11
C GLU A 196 -6.58 3.96 10.57
N VAL A 197 -6.88 2.97 9.72
CA VAL A 197 -7.77 1.84 10.03
C VAL A 197 -7.20 0.97 11.15
N ARG A 198 -5.90 0.65 11.07
CA ARG A 198 -5.22 -0.23 12.04
C ARG A 198 -4.69 0.47 13.27
N GLY A 199 -4.72 1.81 13.32
CA GLY A 199 -4.15 2.57 14.43
C GLY A 199 -2.63 2.45 14.52
N ILE A 200 -1.92 2.55 13.40
CA ILE A 200 -0.45 2.50 13.32
C ILE A 200 0.07 3.92 13.05
N PRO A 201 0.46 4.71 14.07
CA PRO A 201 0.84 6.12 13.88
C PRO A 201 2.03 6.33 12.94
N ALA A 202 2.93 5.34 12.89
CA ALA A 202 4.13 5.41 12.06
C ALA A 202 3.82 5.52 10.55
N LEU A 203 2.63 5.10 10.12
CA LEU A 203 2.18 5.19 8.72
C LEU A 203 1.36 6.46 8.42
N THR A 204 0.91 7.18 9.45
CA THR A 204 0.02 8.35 9.29
C THR A 204 0.75 9.68 9.49
N VAL A 205 1.91 9.66 10.16
CA VAL A 205 2.77 10.83 10.34
C VAL A 205 3.68 11.02 9.12
N ALA A 206 3.45 12.11 8.38
CA ALA A 206 4.08 12.37 7.09
C ALA A 206 5.62 12.47 7.12
N ASN A 207 6.17 13.07 8.18
CA ASN A 207 7.61 13.15 8.45
C ASN A 207 7.83 12.89 9.92
N ARG A 208 8.59 11.86 10.27
CA ARG A 208 8.79 11.42 11.65
C ARG A 208 10.27 11.31 11.98
N ALA A 209 10.62 11.60 13.23
CA ALA A 209 11.92 11.21 13.76
C ALA A 209 11.98 9.69 13.85
N CYS A 210 13.10 9.14 13.38
CA CYS A 210 13.41 7.73 13.49
C CYS A 210 14.91 7.50 13.26
N ASP A 211 15.41 6.33 13.63
CA ASP A 211 16.73 5.88 13.19
C ASP A 211 16.65 5.13 11.84
N GLU A 212 17.79 4.64 11.35
CA GLU A 212 17.85 3.91 10.09
C GLU A 212 17.18 2.53 10.17
N VAL A 213 17.20 1.87 11.34
CA VAL A 213 16.56 0.57 11.54
C VAL A 213 15.05 0.72 11.37
N GLU A 214 14.48 1.72 12.05
CA GLU A 214 13.07 2.07 11.91
C GLU A 214 12.72 2.46 10.46
N ALA A 215 13.60 3.14 9.73
CA ALA A 215 13.36 3.45 8.31
C ALA A 215 13.23 2.18 7.45
N TRP A 216 14.07 1.16 7.70
CA TRP A 216 13.95 -0.16 7.07
C TRP A 216 12.67 -0.87 7.47
N GLU A 217 12.26 -0.79 8.74
CA GLU A 217 10.99 -1.37 9.22
C GLU A 217 9.77 -0.76 8.52
N LEU A 218 9.75 0.56 8.31
CA LEU A 218 8.68 1.23 7.56
C LEU A 218 8.63 0.78 6.10
N ALA A 219 9.79 0.65 5.46
CA ALA A 219 9.89 0.13 4.10
C ALA A 219 9.44 -1.34 4.02
N ALA A 220 9.75 -2.15 5.03
CA ALA A 220 9.31 -3.53 5.14
C ALA A 220 7.79 -3.65 5.31
N ILE A 221 7.17 -2.79 6.13
CA ILE A 221 5.70 -2.70 6.22
C ILE A 221 5.11 -2.37 4.84
N ALA A 222 5.66 -1.37 4.14
CA ALA A 222 5.19 -0.99 2.82
C ALA A 222 5.30 -2.15 1.81
N ALA A 223 6.44 -2.84 1.77
CA ALA A 223 6.66 -4.02 0.92
C ALA A 223 5.68 -5.15 1.24
N HIS A 224 5.43 -5.40 2.52
CA HIS A 224 4.53 -6.45 2.96
C HIS A 224 3.08 -6.17 2.59
N VAL A 225 2.60 -4.95 2.87
CA VAL A 225 1.21 -4.53 2.62
C VAL A 225 0.92 -4.33 1.13
N LEU A 226 1.85 -3.75 0.37
CA LEU A 226 1.69 -3.48 -1.06
C LEU A 226 2.21 -4.63 -1.95
N GLY A 227 2.62 -5.76 -1.37
CA GLY A 227 2.97 -6.96 -2.12
C GLY A 227 4.19 -6.82 -3.04
N ALA A 228 5.25 -6.15 -2.60
CA ALA A 228 6.49 -6.00 -3.38
C ALA A 228 7.35 -7.27 -3.41
N ASP A 229 8.16 -7.43 -4.47
CA ASP A 229 9.09 -8.57 -4.65
C ASP A 229 10.42 -8.37 -3.91
N GLY A 230 10.78 -7.12 -3.60
CA GLY A 230 12.02 -6.79 -2.89
C GLY A 230 12.06 -5.33 -2.46
N LEU A 231 13.16 -4.96 -1.81
CA LEU A 231 13.42 -3.61 -1.34
C LEU A 231 14.80 -3.14 -1.80
N TYR A 232 14.89 -1.86 -2.13
CA TYR A 232 16.17 -1.22 -2.42
C TYR A 232 16.30 0.11 -1.68
N ARG A 233 17.50 0.35 -1.13
CA ARG A 233 17.87 1.61 -0.49
C ARG A 233 18.91 2.31 -1.37
N ALA A 234 18.45 3.26 -2.18
CA ALA A 234 19.29 4.05 -3.06
C ALA A 234 19.92 5.24 -2.29
N PRO A 235 21.25 5.37 -2.24
CA PRO A 235 21.91 6.49 -1.58
C PRO A 235 21.95 7.75 -2.48
N PHE A 236 21.51 8.88 -1.94
CA PHE A 236 21.53 10.21 -2.57
C PHE A 236 22.07 11.25 -1.59
N ASP A 237 23.40 11.49 -1.59
CA ASP A 237 24.08 12.36 -0.63
C ASP A 237 23.74 11.98 0.84
N HIS A 238 22.91 12.77 1.52
CA HIS A 238 22.47 12.52 2.89
C HIS A 238 21.09 11.85 3.00
N LEU A 239 20.48 11.52 1.86
CA LEU A 239 19.18 10.88 1.77
C LEU A 239 19.34 9.42 1.38
N TYR A 240 18.59 8.55 2.03
CA TYR A 240 18.37 7.18 1.61
C TYR A 240 16.95 7.05 1.10
N TRP A 241 16.80 6.76 -0.19
CA TRP A 241 15.49 6.55 -0.81
C TRP A 241 15.15 5.07 -0.72
N PHE A 242 14.00 4.77 -0.15
CA PHE A 242 13.49 3.42 -0.02
C PHE A 242 12.50 3.16 -1.16
N MET A 243 12.78 2.13 -1.95
CA MET A 243 12.02 1.77 -3.13
C MET A 243 11.56 0.32 -3.02
N LEU A 244 10.29 0.07 -3.33
CA LEU A 244 9.79 -1.28 -3.55
C LEU A 244 10.19 -1.74 -4.94
N LEU A 245 10.66 -2.97 -5.07
CA LEU A 245 11.03 -3.56 -6.35
C LEU A 245 9.91 -4.49 -6.84
N ARG A 246 9.56 -4.40 -8.12
CA ARG A 246 8.52 -5.20 -8.78
C ARG A 246 8.90 -5.57 -10.20
N ASN A 247 8.28 -6.63 -10.72
CA ASN A 247 8.38 -7.06 -12.12
C ASN A 247 9.83 -7.11 -12.67
N PRO A 248 10.76 -7.76 -11.95
CA PRO A 248 12.14 -7.90 -12.43
C PRO A 248 12.19 -8.61 -13.79
N ARG A 249 12.99 -8.08 -14.71
CA ARG A 249 13.13 -8.58 -16.08
C ARG A 249 14.52 -8.31 -16.65
N ARG A 250 15.01 -9.23 -17.49
CA ARG A 250 16.23 -9.05 -18.27
C ARG A 250 15.85 -8.63 -19.70
N PRO A 251 16.07 -7.36 -20.10
CA PRO A 251 15.77 -6.94 -21.46
C PRO A 251 16.60 -7.78 -22.45
N ASN A 252 15.95 -8.25 -23.53
CA ASN A 252 16.52 -9.09 -24.60
C ASN A 252 16.78 -10.58 -24.28
N GLN A 253 16.16 -11.14 -23.24
CA GLN A 253 16.00 -12.59 -23.12
C GLN A 253 14.57 -12.97 -23.51
N ALA A 254 14.38 -13.34 -24.78
CA ALA A 254 13.19 -14.04 -25.26
C ALA A 254 13.32 -15.54 -24.96
#